data_AF-A0A4Z0A618-F1
#
_entry.id   AF-A0A4Z0A618-F1
#
_cell.length_a   1.000
_cell.length_b   1.000
_cell.length_c   1.000
_cell.angle_alpha   90.00
_cell.angle_beta   90.00
_cell.angle_gamma   90.00
#
_symmetry.space_group_name_H-M   'P 1'
#
loop_
_entity.id
_entity.type
_entity.pdbx_description
1 polymer ?
#
loop_
_entity_poly.entity_id
_entity_poly.type
_entity_poly.pdbx_seq_one_letter_code
_entity_poly.pdbx_strand_id
1 'polypeptide(L)'
;METSEAPKHQNDYPSIVFLTSQFSFVSDGHGLLYALDLSSDGDPLRGTFDLPVDADPALSPKSPPFRLHSVAQTSDDTAVVILSARRHGQPHPSESSFKPPPVEFDIYAAQFSLPISPASDEIVTMTIKWHRHGTSVPSFVAYDPSLKSFLLAGPSSYPTEDKPTEDMPVDSSETIVTFNETSEPSVPALAPEITLPSEDEPKLPPYAWTQELGEITLSFPLPADTDVSKISIVFSPSSVKFAHLGALADASLLLRYSGVELWDQIVPTASFWTWDAEASPKYGLLMLYLQKRNEGTRWLQVFADSPDVPEVPETVNPSELTKMLELMEKYTSGAPERGAVEFARRPSLSSVEGEADEAIDESVGRALYLTWIGEDGSTPLWVPPKGADTPFQVLSLPMPGIRPPAVSLVVRRAVDGLDYTLLTGGGAPVWAHTATYSALAFVLASKEDMRFTYHASPQAVLAFESSKGNYGGHVYIYRLAKPGELHAKQAILSLGDGSAGSVLGVGVLRSGQQPVVLCLCEQELVVMRNILN
;
A
#
# COMPACT_ATOMS: atom_id res chain seq x y z
N MET A 1 4.74 45.93 -7.27
CA MET A 1 4.67 45.73 -5.80
C MET A 1 3.89 44.44 -5.61
N GLU A 2 4.57 43.31 -5.76
CA GLU A 2 4.01 42.00 -5.46
C GLU A 2 4.24 41.75 -3.97
N THR A 3 3.16 41.60 -3.23
CA THR A 3 3.20 41.13 -1.85
C THR A 3 3.64 39.68 -1.87
N SER A 4 4.88 39.43 -1.44
CA SER A 4 5.39 38.10 -1.12
C SER A 4 4.47 37.48 -0.08
N GLU A 5 3.54 36.60 -0.51
CA GLU A 5 2.79 35.76 0.42
C GLU A 5 3.79 34.77 1.03
N ALA A 6 3.98 34.84 2.34
CA ALA A 6 4.76 33.85 3.07
C ALA A 6 4.22 32.44 2.76
N PRO A 7 5.08 31.42 2.60
CA PRO A 7 4.65 30.08 2.29
C PRO A 7 3.67 29.60 3.37
N LYS A 8 2.41 29.35 2.99
CA LYS A 8 1.43 28.74 3.90
C LYS A 8 1.84 27.29 4.12
N HIS A 9 2.27 26.97 5.35
CA HIS A 9 2.49 25.59 5.75
C HIS A 9 1.20 24.80 5.57
N GLN A 10 1.33 23.57 5.04
CA GLN A 10 0.22 22.63 5.01
C GLN A 10 0.00 22.15 6.46
N ASN A 11 -1.21 22.34 6.98
CA ASN A 11 -1.58 21.87 8.31
C ASN A 11 -1.46 20.34 8.39
N ASP A 12 -1.10 19.85 9.56
CA ASP A 12 -1.16 18.43 9.90
C ASP A 12 -2.46 18.14 10.67
N TYR A 13 -2.80 16.86 10.83
CA TYR A 13 -3.91 16.47 11.70
C TYR A 13 -3.48 16.56 13.18
N PRO A 14 -4.40 16.96 14.08
CA PRO A 14 -4.15 16.86 15.51
C PRO A 14 -3.76 15.43 15.90
N SER A 15 -2.80 15.31 16.81
CA SER A 15 -2.30 14.01 17.26
C SER A 15 -2.08 14.02 18.76
N ILE A 16 -2.25 12.86 19.40
CA ILE A 16 -2.15 12.72 20.86
C ILE A 16 -1.33 11.49 21.22
N VAL A 17 -0.46 11.63 22.22
CA VAL A 17 0.31 10.53 22.81
C VAL A 17 0.19 10.57 24.33
N PHE A 18 0.05 9.40 24.94
CA PHE A 18 -0.21 9.26 26.38
C PHE A 18 1.03 8.74 27.09
N LEU A 19 1.60 9.57 27.97
CA LEU A 19 2.66 9.16 28.90
C LEU A 19 2.05 8.20 29.92
N THR A 20 0.96 8.63 30.56
CA THR A 20 0.17 7.83 31.50
C THR A 20 -1.31 7.91 31.12
N SER A 21 -2.19 7.20 31.83
CA SER A 21 -3.63 7.34 31.66
C SER A 21 -4.18 8.72 32.05
N GLN A 22 -3.36 9.52 32.72
CA GLN A 22 -3.71 10.83 33.24
C GLN A 22 -2.89 11.97 32.62
N PHE A 23 -1.83 11.66 31.88
CA PHE A 23 -0.94 12.67 31.34
C PHE A 23 -0.68 12.42 29.85
N SER A 24 -0.95 13.43 29.03
CA SER A 24 -0.86 13.33 27.57
C SER A 24 -0.25 14.57 26.94
N PHE A 25 0.36 14.38 25.78
CA PHE A 25 0.80 15.45 24.90
C PHE A 25 -0.09 15.48 23.67
N VAL A 26 -0.55 16.67 23.29
CA VAL A 26 -1.47 16.89 22.17
C VAL A 26 -0.85 17.90 21.21
N SER A 27 -0.71 17.55 19.93
CA SER A 27 -0.42 18.50 18.86
C SER A 27 -1.74 18.99 18.27
N ASP A 28 -1.86 20.30 18.02
CA ASP A 28 -3.00 20.86 17.28
C ASP A 28 -2.86 20.73 15.75
N GLY A 29 -1.75 20.21 15.25
CA GLY A 29 -1.46 20.14 13.81
C GLY A 29 -1.18 21.49 13.15
N HIS A 30 -1.04 22.57 13.94
CA HIS A 30 -0.74 23.92 13.49
C HIS A 30 0.59 24.45 14.03
N GLY A 31 1.36 23.61 14.74
CA GLY A 31 2.69 23.92 15.24
C GLY A 31 2.77 24.10 16.76
N LEU A 32 1.70 23.83 17.51
CA LEU A 32 1.74 23.87 18.97
C LEU A 32 1.48 22.49 19.58
N LEU A 33 2.14 22.24 20.71
CA LEU A 33 1.99 21.07 21.55
C LEU A 33 1.51 21.49 22.93
N TYR A 34 0.50 20.81 23.43
CA TYR A 34 -0.10 21.04 24.74
C TYR A 34 0.20 19.84 25.62
N ALA A 35 0.78 20.07 26.79
CA ALA A 35 0.88 19.06 27.83
C ALA A 35 -0.34 19.14 28.73
N LEU A 36 -1.08 18.04 28.83
CA LEU A 36 -2.35 17.97 29.54
C LEU A 36 -2.28 16.97 30.71
N ASP A 37 -2.78 17.39 31.86
CA ASP A 37 -3.04 16.57 33.03
C ASP A 37 -4.55 16.37 33.19
N LEU A 38 -4.99 15.18 32.82
CA LEU A 38 -6.38 14.73 32.83
C LEU A 38 -6.85 14.25 34.21
N SER A 39 -5.98 14.25 35.23
CA SER A 39 -6.36 13.84 36.59
C SER A 39 -7.01 14.95 37.41
N SER A 40 -6.75 16.22 37.06
CA SER A 40 -7.25 17.35 37.82
C SER A 40 -8.64 17.78 37.35
N ASP A 41 -9.58 17.96 38.29
CA ASP A 41 -10.89 18.59 38.06
C ASP A 41 -10.80 20.07 37.61
N GLY A 42 -9.59 20.65 37.59
CA GLY A 42 -9.30 22.03 37.17
C GLY A 42 -8.89 22.15 35.70
N ASP A 43 -8.14 23.21 35.39
CA ASP A 43 -7.56 23.39 34.05
C ASP A 43 -6.57 22.24 33.76
N PRO A 44 -6.83 21.40 32.74
CA PRO A 44 -5.95 20.30 32.39
C PRO A 44 -4.64 20.80 31.78
N LEU A 45 -4.54 22.05 31.32
CA LEU A 45 -3.34 22.56 30.66
C LEU A 45 -2.19 22.73 31.67
N ARG A 46 -1.06 22.07 31.37
CA ARG A 46 0.21 22.21 32.12
C ARG A 46 1.24 23.05 31.41
N GLY A 47 1.19 23.13 30.08
CA GLY A 47 2.08 23.98 29.30
C GLY A 47 1.80 23.91 27.81
N THR A 48 2.19 24.97 27.11
CA THR A 48 2.10 25.10 25.65
C THR A 48 3.51 25.23 25.09
N PHE A 49 3.82 24.47 24.06
CA PHE A 49 5.16 24.35 23.51
C PHE A 49 5.18 24.44 21.99
N ASP A 50 6.29 24.91 21.43
CA ASP A 50 6.53 24.97 19.99
C ASP A 50 7.88 24.33 19.60
N LEU A 51 8.00 23.87 18.36
CA LEU A 51 9.30 23.41 17.84
C LEU A 51 10.21 24.61 17.57
N PRO A 52 11.51 24.50 17.88
CA PRO A 52 12.47 25.51 17.48
C PRO A 52 12.51 25.63 15.96
N VAL A 53 12.46 26.85 15.45
CA VAL A 53 12.60 27.14 14.02
C VAL A 53 13.96 27.82 13.81
N ASP A 54 14.81 27.24 12.95
CA ASP A 54 16.09 27.84 12.55
C ASP A 54 15.92 29.03 11.55
N ALA A 55 14.73 29.63 11.50
CA ALA A 55 14.40 30.66 10.51
C ALA A 55 14.84 32.05 10.95
N ASP A 56 15.30 32.83 9.97
CA ASP A 56 15.54 34.27 10.09
C ASP A 56 14.28 34.96 10.66
N PRO A 57 14.35 35.65 11.80
CA PRO A 57 13.18 36.20 12.51
C PRO A 57 12.32 37.20 11.69
N ALA A 58 12.77 37.56 10.48
CA ALA A 58 12.03 38.38 9.52
C ALA A 58 10.94 37.61 8.73
N LEU A 59 10.99 36.27 8.68
CA LEU A 59 10.02 35.42 7.97
C LEU A 59 9.18 34.63 8.98
N SER A 60 7.98 35.14 9.27
CA SER A 60 6.90 34.56 10.10
C SER A 60 7.30 33.51 11.17
N PRO A 61 7.21 33.82 12.47
CA PRO A 61 7.71 33.02 13.59
C PRO A 61 6.85 31.78 13.92
N LYS A 62 6.17 31.18 12.94
CA LYS A 62 5.29 30.04 13.20
C LYS A 62 6.08 28.74 13.10
N SER A 63 6.10 28.01 14.21
CA SER A 63 6.58 26.64 14.27
C SER A 63 5.92 25.78 13.19
N PRO A 64 6.67 24.91 12.48
CA PRO A 64 6.10 24.06 11.45
C PRO A 64 5.06 23.10 12.07
N PRO A 65 3.96 22.78 11.37
CA PRO A 65 3.08 21.69 11.75
C PRO A 65 3.82 20.37 11.95
N PHE A 66 3.47 19.64 13.01
CA PHE A 66 4.08 18.34 13.32
C PHE A 66 3.07 17.33 13.88
N ARG A 67 3.42 16.06 13.70
CA ARG A 67 2.69 14.89 14.19
C ARG A 67 3.44 14.19 15.31
N LEU A 68 2.73 13.80 16.36
CA LEU A 68 3.26 13.00 17.46
C LEU A 68 3.17 11.50 17.12
N HIS A 69 4.25 10.77 17.41
CA HIS A 69 4.35 9.33 17.16
C HIS A 69 4.33 8.50 18.44
N SER A 70 5.13 8.89 19.42
CA SER A 70 5.21 8.19 20.70
C SER A 70 5.71 9.12 21.81
N VAL A 71 5.51 8.68 23.04
CA VAL A 71 6.11 9.29 24.22
C VAL A 71 6.63 8.19 25.14
N ALA A 72 7.81 8.43 25.72
CA ALA A 72 8.43 7.53 26.67
C ALA A 72 8.93 8.30 27.90
N GLN A 73 8.79 7.70 29.07
CA GLN A 73 9.46 8.18 30.28
C GLN A 73 10.86 7.54 30.33
N THR A 74 11.90 8.34 30.11
CA THR A 74 13.30 7.86 30.09
C THR A 74 13.92 7.85 31.49
N SER A 75 13.43 8.70 32.39
CA SER A 75 13.77 8.74 33.82
C SER A 75 12.58 9.25 34.62
N ASP A 76 12.65 9.15 35.95
CA ASP A 76 11.57 9.59 36.85
C ASP A 76 11.15 11.06 36.62
N ASP A 77 12.09 11.89 36.16
CA ASP A 77 11.95 13.32 35.93
C ASP A 77 11.97 13.73 34.45
N THR A 78 12.03 12.77 33.51
CA THR A 78 12.18 13.10 32.08
C THR A 78 11.26 12.29 31.19
N ALA A 79 10.49 12.98 30.36
CA ALA A 79 9.76 12.42 29.24
C ALA A 79 10.40 12.84 27.92
N VAL A 80 10.39 11.95 26.93
CA VAL A 80 10.81 12.22 25.57
C VAL A 80 9.64 11.93 24.64
N VAL A 81 9.28 12.91 23.82
CA VAL A 81 8.23 12.81 22.80
C VAL A 81 8.90 12.74 21.43
N ILE A 82 8.53 11.72 20.66
CA ILE A 82 8.98 11.57 19.27
C ILE A 82 7.92 12.16 18.35
N LEU A 83 8.35 13.07 17.48
CA LEU A 83 7.48 13.79 16.55
C LEU A 83 8.14 13.92 15.17
N SER A 84 7.33 14.15 14.15
CA SER A 84 7.80 14.44 12.79
C SER A 84 7.21 15.73 12.25
N ALA A 85 8.03 16.55 11.60
CA ALA A 85 7.59 17.72 10.85
C ALA A 85 8.01 17.58 9.38
N ARG A 86 7.26 18.19 8.47
CA ARG A 86 7.66 18.25 7.05
C ARG A 86 8.82 19.23 6.92
N ARG A 87 9.90 18.79 6.28
CA ARG A 87 11.03 19.65 6.00
C ARG A 87 10.67 20.62 4.89
N HIS A 88 10.82 21.91 5.17
CA HIS A 88 10.73 22.96 4.18
C HIS A 88 12.14 23.44 3.88
N GLY A 89 12.77 22.87 2.84
CA GLY A 89 14.09 23.33 2.40
C GLY A 89 14.04 24.78 1.94
N GLN A 90 15.14 25.53 2.15
CA GLN A 90 15.36 26.73 1.35
C GLN A 90 15.44 26.31 -0.12
N PRO A 91 14.73 26.97 -1.04
CA PRO A 91 14.86 26.68 -2.46
C PRO A 91 16.31 26.96 -2.87
N HIS A 92 17.10 25.91 -3.03
CA HIS A 92 18.38 26.05 -3.71
C HIS A 92 18.08 26.51 -5.15
N PRO A 93 18.70 27.59 -5.64
CA PRO A 93 18.53 28.04 -7.01
C PRO A 93 19.31 27.07 -7.92
N SER A 94 18.76 25.88 -8.15
CA SER A 94 19.24 24.98 -9.19
C SER A 94 18.31 25.06 -10.39
N GLU A 95 18.93 25.15 -11.55
CA GLU A 95 18.33 25.50 -12.82
C GLU A 95 17.34 24.42 -13.32
N SER A 96 16.14 24.84 -13.70
CA SER A 96 15.33 24.28 -14.79
C SER A 96 14.71 22.86 -14.71
N SER A 97 14.64 22.22 -13.53
CA SER A 97 13.89 20.96 -13.38
C SER A 97 12.39 21.21 -13.08
N PHE A 98 11.50 20.79 -13.97
CA PHE A 98 10.03 20.83 -13.79
C PHE A 98 9.48 19.81 -12.77
N LYS A 99 10.33 18.99 -12.13
CA LYS A 99 9.87 18.01 -11.14
C LYS A 99 9.80 18.65 -9.75
N PRO A 100 8.66 18.53 -9.02
CA PRO A 100 8.60 18.99 -7.64
C PRO A 100 9.66 18.24 -6.81
N PRO A 101 10.36 18.93 -5.88
CA PRO A 101 11.37 18.29 -5.05
C PRO A 101 10.75 17.18 -4.21
N PRO A 102 11.50 16.09 -3.93
CA PRO A 102 11.03 15.03 -3.05
C PRO A 102 10.67 15.60 -1.67
N VAL A 103 9.60 15.07 -1.07
CA VAL A 103 9.17 15.48 0.27
C VAL A 103 10.06 14.81 1.31
N GLU A 104 10.70 15.62 2.15
CA GLU A 104 11.51 15.16 3.27
C GLU A 104 10.82 15.46 4.60
N PHE A 105 11.18 14.69 5.63
CA PHE A 105 10.67 14.83 6.98
C PHE A 105 11.80 14.89 7.99
N ASP A 106 11.60 15.76 8.97
CA ASP A 106 12.44 15.88 10.14
C ASP A 106 11.81 15.12 11.31
N ILE A 107 12.58 14.25 11.94
CA ILE A 107 12.16 13.47 13.11
C ILE A 107 12.91 13.99 14.33
N TYR A 108 12.16 14.44 15.33
CA TYR A 108 12.70 15.06 16.54
C TYR A 108 12.39 14.23 17.77
N ALA A 109 13.32 14.21 18.72
CA ALA A 109 13.07 13.83 20.09
C ALA A 109 13.05 15.07 20.99
N ALA A 110 11.86 15.50 21.38
CA ALA A 110 11.66 16.62 22.30
C ALA A 110 11.66 16.12 23.75
N GLN A 111 12.49 16.72 24.60
CA GLN A 111 12.61 16.41 26.02
C GLN A 111 11.75 17.36 26.87
N PHE A 112 11.09 16.79 27.87
CA PHE A 112 10.29 17.49 28.86
C PHE A 112 10.69 17.07 30.27
N SER A 113 10.89 18.04 31.16
CA SER A 113 11.13 17.80 32.59
C SER A 113 9.81 17.58 33.32
N LEU A 114 9.73 16.53 34.14
CA LEU A 114 8.57 16.16 34.94
C LEU A 114 8.81 16.48 36.44
N PRO A 115 7.80 16.97 37.17
CA PRO A 115 6.48 17.38 36.68
C PRO A 115 6.60 18.66 35.83
N ILE A 116 5.76 18.77 34.80
CA ILE A 116 5.67 20.01 34.03
C ILE A 116 5.04 21.06 34.93
N SER A 117 5.81 22.10 35.27
CA SER A 117 5.36 23.21 36.09
C SER A 117 4.09 23.83 35.49
N PRO A 118 3.04 24.12 36.29
CA PRO A 118 1.77 24.64 35.79
C PRO A 118 1.96 25.96 35.02
N ALA A 119 1.26 26.07 33.90
CA ALA A 119 1.45 27.08 32.87
C ALA A 119 1.27 28.52 33.38
N SER A 120 2.26 29.36 33.04
CA SER A 120 2.07 30.73 32.56
C SER A 120 1.43 30.66 31.16
N ASP A 121 0.67 31.67 30.71
CA ASP A 121 0.11 31.78 29.34
C ASP A 121 1.18 31.90 28.22
N GLU A 122 2.44 31.60 28.52
CA GLU A 122 3.59 31.73 27.62
C GLU A 122 3.88 30.42 26.87
N ILE A 123 4.18 30.56 25.58
CA ILE A 123 4.60 29.44 24.72
C ILE A 123 6.09 29.19 24.95
N VAL A 124 6.46 27.96 25.30
CA VAL A 124 7.84 27.56 25.61
C VAL A 124 8.42 26.70 24.50
N THR A 125 9.59 27.07 23.98
CA THR A 125 10.25 26.28 22.96
C THR A 125 10.75 24.93 23.47
N MET A 126 10.44 23.87 22.72
CA MET A 126 10.83 22.51 23.05
C MET A 126 12.34 22.34 23.06
N THR A 127 12.84 21.59 24.05
CA THR A 127 14.26 21.19 24.10
C THR A 127 14.46 19.94 23.25
N ILE A 128 15.15 20.06 22.11
CA ILE A 128 15.40 18.93 21.22
C ILE A 128 16.66 18.18 21.66
N LYS A 129 16.52 16.89 21.96
CA LYS A 129 17.65 16.01 22.33
C LYS A 129 18.43 15.54 21.11
N TRP A 130 17.72 15.14 20.08
CA TRP A 130 18.29 14.71 18.82
C TRP A 130 17.30 14.92 17.69
N HIS A 131 17.84 14.97 16.49
CA HIS A 131 17.13 15.22 15.24
C HIS A 131 17.68 14.28 14.16
N ARG A 132 16.79 13.83 13.28
CA ARG A 132 17.05 12.90 12.17
C ARG A 132 16.28 13.31 10.93
N HIS A 133 16.78 12.91 9.77
CA HIS A 133 16.11 13.11 8.50
C HIS A 133 15.63 11.79 7.90
N GLY A 134 14.52 11.84 7.16
CA GLY A 134 14.04 10.72 6.37
C GLY A 134 13.15 11.19 5.22
N THR A 135 12.92 10.31 4.24
CA THR A 135 12.00 10.59 3.12
C THR A 135 10.54 10.26 3.44
N SER A 136 10.30 9.65 4.61
CA SER A 136 8.96 9.30 5.08
C SER A 136 8.86 9.36 6.60
N VAL A 137 7.64 9.51 7.12
CA VAL A 137 7.38 9.47 8.56
C VAL A 137 7.43 8.03 9.10
N PRO A 138 7.90 7.81 10.35
CA PRO A 138 7.88 6.49 10.95
C PRO A 138 6.46 5.90 10.97
N SER A 139 6.33 4.64 10.58
CA SER A 139 5.08 3.88 10.69
C SER A 139 4.87 3.34 12.10
N PHE A 140 5.95 3.10 12.84
CA PHE A 140 5.92 2.64 14.22
C PHE A 140 7.15 3.15 14.98
N VAL A 141 6.92 3.54 16.24
CA VAL A 141 7.97 3.98 17.15
C VAL A 141 7.80 3.28 18.48
N ALA A 142 8.87 2.71 19.01
CA ALA A 142 8.92 2.14 20.34
C ALA A 142 10.15 2.61 21.10
N TYR A 143 10.04 2.65 22.41
CA TYR A 143 11.17 2.87 23.31
C TYR A 143 11.36 1.62 24.16
N ASP A 144 12.60 1.14 24.24
CA ASP A 144 12.97 0.04 25.13
C ASP A 144 13.77 0.60 26.33
N PRO A 145 13.21 0.56 27.55
CA PRO A 145 13.88 1.07 28.75
C PRO A 145 15.16 0.32 29.13
N SER A 146 15.27 -0.97 28.78
CA SER A 146 16.44 -1.78 29.11
C SER A 146 17.64 -1.46 28.21
N LEU A 147 17.36 -1.13 26.95
CA LEU A 147 18.37 -0.71 25.97
C LEU A 147 18.60 0.81 25.96
N LYS A 148 17.76 1.59 26.65
CA LYS A 148 17.79 3.07 26.63
C LYS A 148 17.83 3.61 25.21
N SER A 149 17.00 3.03 24.35
CA SER A 149 17.02 3.27 22.91
C SER A 149 15.62 3.29 22.32
N PHE A 150 15.42 4.16 21.34
CA PHE A 150 14.26 4.23 20.48
C PHE A 150 14.48 3.36 19.24
N LEU A 151 13.42 2.67 18.84
CA LEU A 151 13.29 1.94 17.59
C LEU A 151 12.30 2.71 16.70
N LEU A 152 12.78 3.19 15.56
CA LEU A 152 11.95 3.73 14.49
C LEU A 152 11.81 2.67 13.41
N ALA A 153 10.57 2.36 13.01
CA ALA A 153 10.29 1.53 11.86
C ALA A 153 9.53 2.36 10.81
N GLY A 154 10.13 2.57 9.65
CA GLY A 154 9.56 3.44 8.61
C GLY A 154 9.97 3.02 7.20
N PRO A 155 9.33 3.58 6.15
CA PRO A 155 9.66 3.26 4.76
C PRO A 155 11.06 3.73 4.30
N SER A 156 11.75 4.50 5.14
CA SER A 156 13.13 4.95 4.92
C SER A 156 13.95 4.73 6.20
N SER A 157 15.28 4.69 6.07
CA SER A 157 16.16 4.80 7.22
C SER A 157 16.25 6.25 7.71
N TYR A 158 16.68 6.43 8.97
CA TYR A 158 16.79 7.73 9.63
C TYR A 158 18.23 8.00 10.10
N PRO A 159 19.16 8.32 9.18
CA PRO A 159 20.58 8.47 9.51
C PRO A 159 20.86 9.69 10.38
N THR A 160 21.94 9.61 11.16
CA THR A 160 22.50 10.75 11.91
C THR A 160 23.08 11.79 10.94
N GLU A 161 22.87 13.08 11.22
CA GLU A 161 23.28 14.21 10.36
C GLU A 161 24.79 14.25 10.02
N ASP A 162 25.64 13.58 10.81
CA ASP A 162 27.10 13.57 10.61
C ASP A 162 27.61 12.67 9.47
N LYS A 163 26.73 12.00 8.72
CA LYS A 163 27.13 11.21 7.56
C LYS A 163 26.53 11.80 6.29
N PRO A 164 27.35 12.30 5.35
CA PRO A 164 26.89 12.56 3.99
C PRO A 164 26.26 11.29 3.45
N THR A 165 25.02 11.40 2.96
CA THR A 165 24.40 10.39 2.11
C THR A 165 25.29 10.26 0.88
N GLU A 166 26.17 9.26 0.83
CA GLU A 166 26.74 8.84 -0.44
C GLU A 166 25.57 8.29 -1.25
N ASP A 167 25.23 9.00 -2.33
CA ASP A 167 24.31 8.53 -3.36
C ASP A 167 24.71 7.10 -3.74
N MET A 168 23.86 6.14 -3.37
CA MET A 168 23.97 4.79 -3.88
C MET A 168 23.93 4.88 -5.41
N PRO A 169 24.92 4.31 -6.13
CA PRO A 169 24.80 4.18 -7.57
C PRO A 169 23.58 3.32 -7.86
N VAL A 170 22.71 3.82 -8.74
CA VAL A 170 21.70 3.00 -9.41
C VAL A 170 22.46 1.98 -10.23
N ASP A 171 22.70 0.80 -9.66
CA ASP A 171 23.26 -0.32 -10.39
C ASP A 171 22.13 -1.02 -11.14
N SER A 172 21.81 -0.45 -12.30
CA SER A 172 21.15 -1.16 -13.39
C SER A 172 22.10 -2.21 -13.94
N SER A 173 22.18 -3.36 -13.27
CA SER A 173 22.68 -4.61 -13.86
C SER A 173 22.15 -5.83 -13.09
N GLU A 174 21.02 -6.35 -13.55
CA GLU A 174 20.55 -7.70 -13.20
C GLU A 174 21.61 -8.72 -13.62
N THR A 175 22.37 -9.22 -12.66
CA THR A 175 23.24 -10.37 -12.89
C THR A 175 22.39 -11.63 -12.71
N ILE A 176 21.86 -12.12 -13.83
CA ILE A 176 21.21 -13.42 -13.94
C ILE A 176 22.22 -14.50 -13.51
N VAL A 177 22.00 -15.12 -12.36
CA VAL A 177 22.71 -16.33 -11.96
C VAL A 177 22.11 -17.50 -12.75
N THR A 178 22.79 -17.89 -13.82
CA THR A 178 22.43 -19.04 -14.65
C THR A 178 22.74 -20.33 -13.88
N PHE A 179 21.70 -21.05 -13.46
CA PHE A 179 21.84 -22.45 -13.08
C PHE A 179 21.75 -23.31 -14.34
N ASN A 180 22.90 -23.88 -14.70
CA ASN A 180 23.05 -24.93 -15.69
C ASN A 180 22.46 -26.23 -15.16
N GLU A 181 21.42 -26.77 -15.80
CA GLU A 181 21.19 -28.21 -15.78
C GLU A 181 20.61 -28.68 -17.12
N THR A 182 21.14 -29.81 -17.56
CA THR A 182 21.19 -30.25 -18.97
C THR A 182 20.17 -31.37 -19.19
N SER A 183 19.78 -31.53 -20.46
CA SER A 183 19.26 -32.75 -21.13
C SER A 183 17.77 -33.10 -20.98
N GLU A 184 17.03 -32.83 -22.05
CA GLU A 184 15.90 -33.65 -22.51
C GLU A 184 16.38 -35.03 -23.00
N PRO A 185 15.45 -36.01 -23.12
CA PRO A 185 15.26 -36.60 -24.44
C PRO A 185 13.80 -36.72 -24.87
N SER A 186 13.65 -36.72 -26.19
CA SER A 186 12.48 -36.63 -27.05
C SER A 186 11.86 -37.98 -27.43
N VAL A 187 10.51 -38.09 -27.53
CA VAL A 187 9.78 -38.98 -28.47
C VAL A 187 8.26 -38.58 -28.56
N PRO A 188 7.44 -39.07 -29.52
CA PRO A 188 6.74 -38.24 -30.52
C PRO A 188 5.21 -38.18 -30.38
N ALA A 189 4.63 -37.22 -31.10
CA ALA A 189 3.19 -36.94 -31.22
C ALA A 189 2.36 -38.08 -31.83
N LEU A 190 1.19 -38.34 -31.25
CA LEU A 190 0.03 -38.99 -31.86
C LEU A 190 -1.24 -38.37 -31.26
N ALA A 191 -1.88 -37.48 -32.01
CA ALA A 191 -3.21 -36.97 -31.69
C ALA A 191 -4.29 -37.99 -32.05
N PRO A 192 -5.40 -38.07 -31.30
CA PRO A 192 -6.66 -38.51 -31.84
C PRO A 192 -7.68 -37.36 -31.87
N GLU A 193 -8.15 -37.15 -33.09
CA GLU A 193 -9.35 -36.45 -33.51
C GLU A 193 -10.56 -36.90 -32.67
N ILE A 194 -11.22 -35.99 -31.94
CA ILE A 194 -12.53 -36.23 -31.33
C ILE A 194 -13.47 -35.09 -31.75
N THR A 195 -14.35 -35.45 -32.68
CA THR A 195 -15.48 -34.66 -33.17
C THR A 195 -16.66 -34.82 -32.21
N LEU A 196 -17.21 -33.75 -31.64
CA LEU A 196 -18.58 -33.70 -31.09
C LEU A 196 -19.15 -32.28 -31.21
N PRO A 197 -20.50 -32.13 -31.23
CA PRO A 197 -21.20 -31.16 -32.05
C PRO A 197 -21.61 -29.87 -31.32
N SER A 198 -21.86 -28.86 -32.14
CA SER A 198 -22.41 -27.53 -31.88
C SER A 198 -23.72 -27.53 -31.08
N GLU A 199 -23.88 -26.61 -30.14
CA GLU A 199 -24.65 -25.36 -30.29
C GLU A 199 -24.59 -24.53 -28.97
N ASP A 200 -24.66 -23.20 -29.12
CA ASP A 200 -24.52 -22.11 -28.13
C ASP A 200 -23.10 -21.66 -27.72
N GLU A 201 -22.35 -21.08 -28.68
CA GLU A 201 -21.22 -20.17 -28.38
C GLU A 201 -21.75 -18.86 -27.74
N PRO A 202 -21.18 -18.40 -26.59
CA PRO A 202 -21.48 -17.08 -26.05
C PRO A 202 -20.94 -15.99 -26.99
N LYS A 203 -21.80 -15.04 -27.40
CA LYS A 203 -21.39 -13.89 -28.23
C LYS A 203 -20.25 -13.13 -27.54
N LEU A 204 -19.07 -13.14 -28.17
CA LEU A 204 -17.90 -12.38 -27.72
C LEU A 204 -18.17 -10.87 -27.76
N PRO A 205 -17.61 -10.09 -26.83
CA PRO A 205 -17.69 -8.63 -26.85
C PRO A 205 -17.02 -8.06 -28.11
N PRO A 206 -17.48 -6.89 -28.61
CA PRO A 206 -17.06 -6.34 -29.91
C PRO A 206 -15.60 -5.86 -29.95
N TYR A 207 -15.00 -5.56 -28.80
CA TYR A 207 -13.59 -5.23 -28.63
C TYR A 207 -13.18 -5.48 -27.17
N ALA A 208 -11.87 -5.57 -26.92
CA ALA A 208 -11.29 -5.68 -25.58
C ALA A 208 -10.18 -4.64 -25.40
N TRP A 209 -10.03 -4.07 -24.21
CA TRP A 209 -9.00 -3.05 -23.97
C TRP A 209 -8.39 -3.12 -22.57
N THR A 210 -7.13 -2.72 -22.47
CA THR A 210 -6.33 -2.60 -21.23
C THR A 210 -5.62 -1.26 -21.19
N GLN A 211 -5.17 -0.81 -20.02
CA GLN A 211 -4.37 0.40 -19.91
C GLN A 211 -3.21 0.25 -18.93
N GLU A 212 -2.15 1.01 -19.20
CA GLU A 212 -1.05 1.25 -18.28
C GLU A 212 -0.96 2.76 -17.93
N LEU A 213 0.04 3.14 -17.13
CA LEU A 213 0.26 4.53 -16.69
C LEU A 213 0.40 5.51 -17.87
N GLY A 214 0.98 5.06 -18.99
CA GLY A 214 1.25 5.89 -20.17
C GLY A 214 0.51 5.47 -21.46
N GLU A 215 -0.06 4.27 -21.53
CA GLU A 215 -0.61 3.73 -22.77
C GLU A 215 -1.97 3.02 -22.60
N ILE A 216 -2.66 2.83 -23.71
CA ILE A 216 -3.92 2.07 -23.80
C ILE A 216 -3.80 1.12 -24.97
N THR A 217 -4.11 -0.15 -24.73
CA THR A 217 -4.13 -1.17 -25.77
C THR A 217 -5.57 -1.55 -26.07
N LEU A 218 -5.98 -1.40 -27.33
CA LEU A 218 -7.27 -1.87 -27.84
C LEU A 218 -7.08 -3.06 -28.74
N SER A 219 -7.97 -4.04 -28.64
CA SER A 219 -7.95 -5.25 -29.46
C SER A 219 -9.32 -5.51 -30.08
N PHE A 220 -9.33 -5.75 -31.38
CA PHE A 220 -10.53 -6.02 -32.17
C PHE A 220 -10.38 -7.36 -32.90
N PRO A 221 -11.31 -8.31 -32.73
CA PRO A 221 -11.30 -9.54 -33.51
C PRO A 221 -11.79 -9.26 -34.94
N LEU A 222 -11.02 -9.69 -35.95
CA LEU A 222 -11.41 -9.65 -37.36
C LEU A 222 -11.23 -11.02 -38.02
N PRO A 223 -11.90 -11.31 -39.14
CA PRO A 223 -11.68 -12.55 -39.87
C PRO A 223 -10.20 -12.77 -40.26
N ALA A 224 -9.68 -13.97 -40.07
CA ALA A 224 -8.26 -14.31 -40.31
C ALA A 224 -7.84 -14.16 -41.80
N ASP A 225 -8.80 -14.13 -42.73
CA ASP A 225 -8.58 -13.88 -44.16
C ASP A 225 -8.44 -12.38 -44.51
N THR A 226 -8.42 -11.50 -43.51
CA THR A 226 -8.23 -10.06 -43.69
C THR A 226 -6.79 -9.74 -44.11
N ASP A 227 -6.63 -9.29 -45.35
CA ASP A 227 -5.35 -8.83 -45.88
C ASP A 227 -4.92 -7.51 -45.23
N VAL A 228 -3.69 -7.44 -44.74
CA VAL A 228 -3.08 -6.25 -44.10
C VAL A 228 -3.14 -5.02 -45.00
N SER A 229 -3.02 -5.20 -46.32
CA SER A 229 -3.11 -4.11 -47.30
C SER A 229 -4.49 -3.45 -47.34
N LYS A 230 -5.50 -4.08 -46.73
CA LYS A 230 -6.87 -3.58 -46.62
C LYS A 230 -7.17 -2.94 -45.28
N ILE A 231 -6.21 -2.78 -44.36
CA ILE A 231 -6.38 -2.12 -43.06
C ILE A 231 -5.68 -0.76 -43.09
N SER A 232 -6.44 0.32 -42.93
CA SER A 232 -5.89 1.68 -42.82
C SER A 232 -6.46 2.39 -41.59
N ILE A 233 -5.57 2.72 -40.66
CA ILE A 233 -5.89 3.36 -39.38
C ILE A 233 -5.14 4.69 -39.28
N VAL A 234 -5.88 5.74 -38.98
CA VAL A 234 -5.33 7.10 -38.80
C VAL A 234 -5.65 7.59 -37.39
N PHE A 235 -4.60 7.84 -36.61
CA PHE A 235 -4.70 8.42 -35.27
C PHE A 235 -4.85 9.93 -35.35
N SER A 236 -5.79 10.48 -34.59
CA SER A 236 -5.93 11.92 -34.33
C SER A 236 -5.86 12.17 -32.82
N PRO A 237 -5.55 13.40 -32.35
CA PRO A 237 -5.36 13.67 -30.93
C PRO A 237 -6.55 13.31 -30.04
N SER A 238 -7.75 13.22 -30.58
CA SER A 238 -8.99 12.91 -29.84
C SER A 238 -9.85 11.83 -30.49
N SER A 239 -9.39 11.14 -31.54
CA SER A 239 -10.21 10.13 -32.25
C SER A 239 -9.36 9.16 -33.07
N VAL A 240 -9.85 7.95 -33.31
CA VAL A 240 -9.24 6.97 -34.23
C VAL A 240 -10.14 6.79 -35.46
N LYS A 241 -9.57 6.86 -36.67
CA LYS A 241 -10.32 6.64 -37.93
C LYS A 241 -9.86 5.37 -38.63
N PHE A 242 -10.84 4.52 -39.00
CA PHE A 242 -10.67 3.32 -39.82
C PHE A 242 -11.15 3.63 -41.24
N ALA A 243 -10.26 3.59 -42.24
CA ALA A 243 -10.52 4.13 -43.58
C ALA A 243 -10.76 3.07 -44.67
N HIS A 244 -10.23 1.85 -44.51
CA HIS A 244 -10.48 0.76 -45.45
C HIS A 244 -10.50 -0.53 -44.64
N LEU A 245 -11.56 -1.32 -44.82
CA LEU A 245 -11.71 -2.73 -44.44
C LEU A 245 -12.61 -3.30 -45.54
N GLY A 246 -12.19 -4.38 -46.21
CA GLY A 246 -12.95 -4.96 -47.33
C GLY A 246 -14.39 -5.35 -46.94
N ALA A 247 -15.26 -5.59 -47.92
CA ALA A 247 -16.66 -5.93 -47.73
C ALA A 247 -16.84 -7.28 -46.99
N LEU A 248 -16.71 -7.26 -45.67
CA LEU A 248 -16.98 -8.34 -44.73
C LEU A 248 -18.02 -7.83 -43.72
N ALA A 249 -18.96 -8.69 -43.32
CA ALA A 249 -20.06 -8.32 -42.43
C ALA A 249 -19.58 -7.71 -41.10
N ASP A 250 -18.41 -8.12 -40.58
CA ASP A 250 -17.81 -7.64 -39.33
C ASP A 250 -16.96 -6.36 -39.49
N ALA A 251 -16.63 -5.95 -40.72
CA ALA A 251 -16.05 -4.61 -40.97
C ALA A 251 -17.02 -3.48 -40.58
N SER A 252 -18.32 -3.80 -40.52
CA SER A 252 -19.38 -2.91 -40.03
C SER A 252 -19.24 -2.57 -38.54
N LEU A 253 -18.57 -3.40 -37.73
CA LEU A 253 -18.34 -3.14 -36.31
C LEU A 253 -17.22 -2.11 -36.12
N LEU A 254 -16.08 -2.27 -36.80
CA LEU A 254 -15.00 -1.29 -36.76
C LEU A 254 -15.37 0.08 -37.34
N LEU A 255 -16.19 0.11 -38.39
CA LEU A 255 -16.70 1.37 -38.94
C LEU A 255 -17.56 2.15 -37.93
N ARG A 256 -18.17 1.50 -36.94
CA ARG A 256 -18.94 2.19 -35.87
C ARG A 256 -18.07 2.98 -34.91
N TYR A 257 -16.81 2.56 -34.73
CA TYR A 257 -15.85 3.23 -33.85
C TYR A 257 -14.97 4.23 -34.62
N SER A 258 -15.19 4.37 -35.94
CA SER A 258 -14.41 5.28 -36.79
C SER A 258 -14.82 6.73 -36.58
N GLY A 259 -13.89 7.54 -36.06
CA GLY A 259 -14.11 8.96 -35.80
C GLY A 259 -14.89 9.26 -34.53
N VAL A 260 -15.10 8.27 -33.65
CA VAL A 260 -15.65 8.47 -32.30
C VAL A 260 -14.61 9.18 -31.44
N GLU A 261 -15.07 10.11 -30.61
CA GLU A 261 -14.22 10.85 -29.67
C GLU A 261 -13.71 9.91 -28.57
N LEU A 262 -12.41 9.95 -28.30
CA LEU A 262 -11.79 9.23 -27.20
C LEU A 262 -12.08 9.95 -25.87
N TRP A 263 -12.02 9.21 -24.76
CA TRP A 263 -12.29 9.77 -23.44
C TRP A 263 -11.31 10.90 -23.04
N ASP A 264 -10.04 10.80 -23.45
CA ASP A 264 -9.06 11.88 -23.32
C ASP A 264 -8.10 11.89 -24.53
N GLN A 265 -7.16 12.84 -24.56
CA GLN A 265 -6.26 13.06 -25.67
C GLN A 265 -5.12 12.04 -25.73
N ILE A 266 -4.76 11.65 -26.95
CA ILE A 266 -3.63 10.78 -27.25
C ILE A 266 -2.54 11.53 -28.01
N VAL A 267 -1.33 10.97 -28.07
CA VAL A 267 -0.22 11.45 -28.89
C VAL A 267 -0.18 10.64 -30.20
N PRO A 268 -0.69 11.17 -31.33
CA PRO A 268 -0.85 10.37 -32.56
C PRO A 268 0.47 9.88 -33.15
N THR A 269 1.54 10.66 -32.98
CA THR A 269 2.88 10.31 -33.49
C THR A 269 3.56 9.18 -32.72
N ALA A 270 3.10 8.90 -31.49
CA ALA A 270 3.59 7.83 -30.64
C ALA A 270 2.62 6.63 -30.58
N SER A 271 1.46 6.74 -31.24
CA SER A 271 0.46 5.66 -31.30
C SER A 271 0.64 4.83 -32.57
N PHE A 272 0.49 3.51 -32.48
CA PHE A 272 0.66 2.60 -33.60
C PHE A 272 -0.32 1.42 -33.53
N TRP A 273 -0.40 0.62 -34.58
CA TRP A 273 -1.25 -0.57 -34.62
C TRP A 273 -0.49 -1.77 -35.19
N THR A 274 -0.92 -2.97 -34.80
CA THR A 274 -0.39 -4.25 -35.30
C THR A 274 -1.55 -5.17 -35.67
N TRP A 275 -1.30 -6.09 -36.61
CA TRP A 275 -2.26 -7.11 -37.04
C TRP A 275 -1.62 -8.48 -36.94
N ASP A 276 -2.29 -9.38 -36.23
CA ASP A 276 -1.88 -10.77 -36.08
C ASP A 276 -2.95 -11.69 -36.68
N ALA A 277 -2.67 -12.26 -37.85
CA ALA A 277 -3.58 -13.16 -38.56
C ALA A 277 -3.62 -14.58 -37.97
N GLU A 278 -2.64 -14.96 -37.14
CA GLU A 278 -2.47 -16.32 -36.62
C GLU A 278 -2.91 -16.46 -35.16
N ALA A 279 -3.41 -15.38 -34.55
CA ALA A 279 -3.84 -15.35 -33.15
C ALA A 279 -4.94 -16.37 -32.80
N SER A 280 -5.74 -16.85 -33.77
CA SER A 280 -6.73 -17.92 -33.58
C SER A 280 -7.10 -18.60 -34.91
N PRO A 281 -7.53 -19.88 -34.91
CA PRO A 281 -7.84 -20.63 -36.14
C PRO A 281 -9.06 -20.09 -36.92
N LYS A 282 -9.85 -19.18 -36.35
CA LYS A 282 -11.05 -18.57 -36.96
C LYS A 282 -10.97 -17.05 -37.16
N TYR A 283 -10.14 -16.34 -36.40
CA TYR A 283 -10.08 -14.87 -36.38
C TYR A 283 -8.63 -14.39 -36.19
N GLY A 284 -8.24 -13.29 -36.83
CA GLY A 284 -7.04 -12.54 -36.52
C GLY A 284 -7.34 -11.36 -35.58
N LEU A 285 -6.31 -10.84 -34.92
CA LEU A 285 -6.43 -9.80 -33.90
C LEU A 285 -5.79 -8.49 -34.38
N LEU A 286 -6.60 -7.42 -34.42
CA LEU A 286 -6.13 -6.06 -34.66
C LEU A 286 -5.88 -5.37 -33.34
N MET A 287 -4.63 -4.96 -33.07
CA MET A 287 -4.25 -4.27 -31.84
C MET A 287 -3.87 -2.82 -32.12
N LEU A 288 -4.37 -1.88 -31.31
CA LEU A 288 -3.99 -0.47 -31.34
C LEU A 288 -3.34 -0.09 -30.01
N TYR A 289 -2.18 0.54 -30.09
CA TYR A 289 -1.44 1.06 -28.96
C TYR A 289 -1.54 2.58 -28.99
N LEU A 290 -2.27 3.15 -28.04
CA LEU A 290 -2.55 4.58 -27.93
C LEU A 290 -1.71 5.18 -26.80
N GLN A 291 -0.82 6.10 -27.13
CA GLN A 291 -0.04 6.82 -26.13
C GLN A 291 -0.89 7.93 -25.50
N LYS A 292 -1.06 7.91 -24.17
CA LYS A 292 -1.79 8.97 -23.44
C LYS A 292 -1.00 10.28 -23.51
N ARG A 293 -1.70 11.40 -23.69
CA ARG A 293 -1.09 12.74 -23.57
C ARG A 293 -0.82 13.11 -22.11
N ASN A 294 -1.70 12.68 -21.20
CA ASN A 294 -1.61 12.92 -19.77
C ASN A 294 -1.22 11.63 -19.04
N GLU A 295 0.09 11.41 -18.88
CA GLU A 295 0.62 10.27 -18.13
C GLU A 295 0.12 10.31 -16.67
N GLY A 296 -0.33 9.16 -16.15
CA GLY A 296 -0.90 9.04 -14.79
C GLY A 296 -2.42 9.24 -14.71
N THR A 297 -3.10 9.56 -15.81
CA THR A 297 -4.57 9.62 -15.85
C THR A 297 -5.14 8.25 -16.19
N ARG A 298 -5.98 7.71 -15.29
CA ARG A 298 -6.69 6.44 -15.50
C ARG A 298 -7.98 6.69 -16.30
N TRP A 299 -8.08 6.06 -17.47
CA TRP A 299 -9.27 6.13 -18.31
C TRP A 299 -10.32 5.20 -17.74
N LEU A 300 -11.55 5.67 -17.54
CA LEU A 300 -12.66 4.83 -17.08
C LEU A 300 -13.31 4.07 -18.25
N GLN A 301 -13.17 4.60 -19.46
CA GLN A 301 -13.68 4.07 -20.72
C GLN A 301 -12.78 4.55 -21.86
N VAL A 302 -12.81 3.87 -23.01
CA VAL A 302 -11.98 4.27 -24.17
C VAL A 302 -12.63 5.41 -24.98
N PHE A 303 -13.93 5.31 -25.22
CA PHE A 303 -14.67 6.27 -26.04
C PHE A 303 -15.48 7.20 -25.14
N ALA A 304 -15.61 8.47 -25.53
CA ALA A 304 -16.51 9.41 -24.86
C ALA A 304 -17.97 8.94 -25.01
N ASP A 305 -18.79 9.19 -23.98
CA ASP A 305 -20.13 8.65 -23.81
C ASP A 305 -21.00 8.95 -25.06
N SER A 306 -21.21 7.92 -25.88
CA SER A 306 -21.92 8.03 -27.15
C SER A 306 -22.96 6.91 -27.26
N PRO A 307 -24.23 7.23 -27.60
CA PRO A 307 -25.34 6.28 -27.51
C PRO A 307 -25.24 5.08 -28.47
N ASP A 308 -24.31 5.12 -29.42
CA ASP A 308 -24.13 4.12 -30.47
C ASP A 308 -22.97 3.13 -30.17
N VAL A 309 -22.20 3.34 -29.10
CA VAL A 309 -21.03 2.53 -28.73
C VAL A 309 -21.31 1.77 -27.43
N PRO A 310 -21.34 0.41 -27.43
CA PRO A 310 -21.46 -0.35 -26.19
C PRO A 310 -20.22 -0.16 -25.32
N GLU A 311 -20.43 0.21 -24.06
CA GLU A 311 -19.37 0.33 -23.06
C GLU A 311 -18.85 -1.06 -22.68
N VAL A 312 -17.58 -1.32 -23.01
CA VAL A 312 -16.89 -2.55 -22.62
C VAL A 312 -15.97 -2.23 -21.45
N PRO A 313 -16.09 -2.92 -20.29
CA PRO A 313 -15.17 -2.75 -19.17
C PRO A 313 -13.75 -3.19 -19.56
N GLU A 314 -12.75 -2.79 -18.77
CA GLU A 314 -11.36 -3.18 -18.99
C GLU A 314 -11.21 -4.72 -18.96
N THR A 315 -10.62 -5.31 -20.00
CA THR A 315 -10.56 -6.77 -20.22
C THR A 315 -9.17 -7.18 -20.72
N VAL A 316 -8.64 -8.30 -20.22
CA VAL A 316 -7.34 -8.89 -20.62
C VAL A 316 -7.34 -9.34 -22.08
N ASN A 317 -6.20 -9.23 -22.76
CA ASN A 317 -6.04 -9.42 -24.20
C ASN A 317 -6.26 -10.91 -24.62
N PRO A 318 -7.04 -11.19 -25.69
CA PRO A 318 -7.27 -12.56 -26.19
C PRO A 318 -6.01 -13.33 -26.61
N SER A 319 -4.97 -12.64 -27.06
CA SER A 319 -3.69 -13.27 -27.46
C SER A 319 -2.82 -13.66 -26.25
N GLU A 320 -3.02 -13.03 -25.10
CA GLU A 320 -2.42 -13.48 -23.82
C GLU A 320 -3.21 -14.66 -23.24
N LEU A 321 -4.53 -14.66 -23.39
CA LEU A 321 -5.38 -15.82 -23.07
C LEU A 321 -5.02 -17.07 -23.86
N THR A 322 -4.64 -16.92 -25.14
CA THR A 322 -4.23 -18.07 -25.98
C THR A 322 -2.88 -18.63 -25.51
N LYS A 323 -1.94 -17.78 -25.12
CA LYS A 323 -0.67 -18.20 -24.50
C LYS A 323 -0.89 -18.89 -23.15
N MET A 324 -1.82 -18.40 -22.33
CA MET A 324 -2.25 -19.06 -21.09
C MET A 324 -2.91 -20.41 -21.35
N LEU A 325 -3.76 -20.53 -22.38
CA LEU A 325 -4.41 -21.80 -22.75
C LEU A 325 -3.40 -22.85 -23.27
N GLU A 326 -2.43 -22.46 -24.10
CA GLU A 326 -1.35 -23.36 -24.54
C GLU A 326 -0.43 -23.77 -23.38
N LEU A 327 -0.20 -22.87 -22.42
CA LEU A 327 0.50 -23.20 -21.17
C LEU A 327 -0.31 -24.18 -20.31
N MET A 328 -1.63 -24.03 -20.20
CA MET A 328 -2.52 -24.93 -19.44
C MET A 328 -2.75 -26.29 -20.12
N GLU A 329 -2.79 -26.35 -21.45
CA GLU A 329 -2.91 -27.62 -22.21
C GLU A 329 -1.67 -28.51 -22.01
N LYS A 330 -0.50 -27.89 -21.78
CA LYS A 330 0.73 -28.61 -21.42
C LYS A 330 0.67 -29.28 -20.04
N TYR A 331 -0.19 -28.82 -19.13
CA TYR A 331 -0.29 -29.32 -17.73
C TYR A 331 -1.50 -30.20 -17.43
N THR A 332 -2.47 -30.35 -18.35
CA THR A 332 -3.74 -31.07 -18.09
C THR A 332 -3.81 -32.49 -18.67
N SER A 333 -2.76 -32.97 -19.35
CA SER A 333 -2.68 -34.31 -19.96
C SER A 333 -2.57 -35.49 -18.99
N GLY A 334 -2.99 -35.36 -17.72
CA GLY A 334 -2.59 -36.31 -16.67
C GLY A 334 -3.44 -36.39 -15.41
N ALA A 335 -4.77 -36.23 -15.45
CA ALA A 335 -5.62 -36.56 -14.29
C ALA A 335 -6.94 -37.25 -14.70
N PRO A 336 -7.24 -38.46 -14.20
CA PRO A 336 -8.45 -39.19 -14.56
C PRO A 336 -9.66 -38.77 -13.71
N GLU A 337 -10.81 -38.84 -14.37
CA GLU A 337 -12.18 -38.60 -13.91
C GLU A 337 -12.52 -39.24 -12.56
N ARG A 338 -13.20 -38.48 -11.68
CA ARG A 338 -14.28 -39.02 -10.81
C ARG A 338 -15.10 -37.93 -10.12
N GLY A 339 -16.37 -37.86 -10.53
CA GLY A 339 -17.50 -37.85 -9.60
C GLY A 339 -18.06 -36.50 -9.18
N ALA A 340 -18.96 -35.95 -10.01
CA ALA A 340 -19.89 -34.89 -9.65
C ALA A 340 -20.93 -35.35 -8.61
N VAL A 341 -21.10 -34.59 -7.51
CA VAL A 341 -22.35 -34.59 -6.71
C VAL A 341 -22.60 -33.19 -6.07
N GLU A 342 -23.68 -32.56 -6.52
CA GLU A 342 -24.58 -31.58 -5.87
C GLU A 342 -24.10 -30.71 -4.68
N PHE A 343 -23.92 -29.40 -4.93
CA PHE A 343 -24.15 -28.34 -3.93
C PHE A 343 -24.86 -27.13 -4.55
N ALA A 344 -26.20 -27.16 -4.53
CA ALA A 344 -27.01 -25.98 -4.75
C ALA A 344 -27.13 -25.16 -3.44
N ARG A 345 -26.95 -23.83 -3.58
CA ARG A 345 -27.20 -22.73 -2.63
C ARG A 345 -26.15 -22.45 -1.53
N ARG A 346 -25.16 -21.62 -1.88
CA ARG A 346 -24.55 -20.56 -1.03
C ARG A 346 -23.94 -19.47 -1.94
N PRO A 347 -23.82 -18.21 -1.47
CA PRO A 347 -23.44 -17.06 -2.30
C PRO A 347 -22.00 -17.19 -2.80
N SER A 348 -21.79 -16.71 -4.03
CA SER A 348 -20.65 -16.91 -4.92
C SER A 348 -19.29 -16.93 -4.24
N LEU A 349 -18.74 -18.14 -4.08
CA LEU A 349 -17.30 -18.38 -4.09
C LEU A 349 -16.86 -18.29 -5.55
N SER A 350 -16.24 -17.19 -5.96
CA SER A 350 -15.47 -17.15 -7.19
C SER A 350 -14.13 -17.84 -6.95
N SER A 351 -14.16 -19.17 -6.85
CA SER A 351 -13.01 -20.02 -7.19
C SER A 351 -13.15 -20.35 -8.67
N VAL A 352 -12.46 -19.59 -9.52
CA VAL A 352 -11.88 -20.17 -10.73
C VAL A 352 -10.48 -20.60 -10.31
N GLU A 353 -10.25 -21.91 -10.39
CA GLU A 353 -9.03 -22.59 -9.97
C GLU A 353 -7.85 -22.20 -10.87
N GLY A 354 -6.77 -21.69 -10.25
CA GLY A 354 -5.40 -21.55 -10.79
C GLY A 354 -5.28 -20.55 -11.93
N GLU A 355 -4.75 -19.34 -11.76
CA GLU A 355 -3.47 -18.99 -11.16
C GLU A 355 -3.67 -17.81 -10.20
N ALA A 356 -3.07 -17.88 -9.00
CA ALA A 356 -2.94 -16.70 -8.16
C ALA A 356 -2.00 -15.73 -8.89
N ASP A 357 -2.43 -14.49 -9.11
CA ASP A 357 -1.54 -13.43 -9.60
C ASP A 357 -0.33 -13.32 -8.66
N GLU A 358 0.80 -13.94 -9.04
CA GLU A 358 2.06 -13.86 -8.28
C GLU A 358 2.48 -12.39 -8.08
N ALA A 359 2.10 -11.50 -9.01
CA ALA A 359 2.33 -10.05 -8.92
C ALA A 359 1.53 -9.37 -7.78
N ILE A 360 0.31 -9.83 -7.49
CA ILE A 360 -0.49 -9.28 -6.38
C ILE A 360 0.09 -9.78 -5.06
N ASP A 361 0.48 -11.05 -4.99
CA ASP A 361 1.13 -11.63 -3.83
C ASP A 361 2.46 -10.90 -3.52
N GLU A 362 3.29 -10.56 -4.51
CA GLU A 362 4.54 -9.81 -4.30
C GLU A 362 4.32 -8.42 -3.68
N SER A 363 3.20 -7.76 -3.98
CA SER A 363 2.89 -6.41 -3.47
C SER A 363 2.41 -6.37 -2.01
N VAL A 364 2.17 -7.52 -1.37
CA VAL A 364 1.63 -7.56 0.00
C VAL A 364 2.67 -7.27 1.06
N GLY A 365 2.37 -6.26 1.87
CA GLY A 365 3.17 -5.81 3.00
C GLY A 365 3.68 -4.39 2.80
N ARG A 366 4.37 -3.87 3.81
CA ARG A 366 5.09 -2.59 3.73
C ARG A 366 6.57 -2.86 3.92
N ALA A 367 7.39 -2.43 2.96
CA ALA A 367 8.83 -2.44 3.11
C ALA A 367 9.22 -1.41 4.17
N LEU A 368 9.79 -1.86 5.29
CA LEU A 368 10.25 -1.01 6.37
C LEU A 368 11.74 -1.21 6.65
N TYR A 369 12.36 -0.16 7.14
CA TYR A 369 13.70 -0.11 7.70
C TYR A 369 13.60 0.03 9.21
N LEU A 370 14.49 -0.63 9.95
CA LEU A 370 14.63 -0.44 11.39
C LEU A 370 15.79 0.51 11.67
N THR A 371 15.52 1.62 12.34
CA THR A 371 16.55 2.55 12.80
C THR A 371 16.54 2.63 14.32
N TRP A 372 17.70 2.33 14.92
CA TRP A 372 17.91 2.37 16.36
C TRP A 372 18.67 3.62 16.76
N ILE A 373 18.15 4.32 17.78
CA ILE A 373 18.67 5.60 18.24
C ILE A 373 18.73 5.57 19.77
N GLY A 374 19.89 5.81 20.37
CA GLY A 374 20.05 5.93 21.81
C GLY A 374 19.31 7.15 22.37
N GLU A 375 19.05 7.17 23.67
CA GLU A 375 18.46 8.34 24.34
C GLU A 375 19.24 9.65 24.16
N ASP A 376 20.54 9.56 23.94
CA ASP A 376 21.45 10.67 23.67
C ASP A 376 21.53 11.03 22.18
N GLY A 377 20.79 10.32 21.33
CA GLY A 377 20.86 10.49 19.88
C GLY A 377 22.08 9.81 19.26
N SER A 378 22.82 8.97 19.97
CA SER A 378 23.88 8.16 19.35
C SER A 378 23.28 6.94 18.64
N THR A 379 24.02 6.33 17.71
CA THR A 379 23.68 4.99 17.20
C THR A 379 24.24 3.95 18.19
N PRO A 380 23.42 3.07 18.78
CA PRO A 380 23.90 2.09 19.75
C PRO A 380 25.01 1.19 19.18
N LEU A 381 26.03 0.85 19.99
CA LEU A 381 27.23 0.13 19.55
C LEU A 381 26.98 -1.28 18.99
N TRP A 382 25.87 -1.90 19.39
CA TRP A 382 25.47 -3.23 18.90
C TRP A 382 24.75 -3.16 17.55
N VAL A 383 24.44 -1.96 17.05
CA VAL A 383 23.94 -1.74 15.69
C VAL A 383 25.15 -1.73 14.75
N PRO A 384 25.16 -2.56 13.69
CA PRO A 384 26.27 -2.60 12.75
C PRO A 384 26.53 -1.21 12.10
N PRO A 385 27.80 -0.78 11.96
CA PRO A 385 28.15 0.55 11.43
C PRO A 385 27.88 0.72 9.92
N LYS A 386 27.74 -0.39 9.20
CA LYS A 386 27.05 -0.46 7.90
C LYS A 386 25.63 -0.87 8.23
N GLY A 387 24.72 0.10 8.28
CA GLY A 387 23.32 -0.10 8.66
C GLY A 387 22.79 -1.35 8.01
N ALA A 388 22.24 -2.25 8.82
CA ALA A 388 21.44 -3.38 8.33
C ALA A 388 20.11 -2.85 7.79
N ASP A 389 20.18 -1.88 6.89
CA ASP A 389 19.09 -1.23 6.18
C ASP A 389 18.67 -2.14 5.02
N THR A 390 18.56 -3.44 5.28
CA THR A 390 17.86 -4.33 4.37
C THR A 390 16.38 -4.16 4.68
N PRO A 391 15.60 -3.58 3.75
CA PRO A 391 14.17 -3.46 3.98
C PRO A 391 13.59 -4.86 4.15
N PHE A 392 12.62 -4.98 5.04
CA PHE A 392 11.87 -6.21 5.26
C PHE A 392 10.38 -5.91 5.11
N GLN A 393 9.63 -6.90 4.65
CA GLN A 393 8.21 -6.77 4.38
C GLN A 393 7.40 -7.01 5.64
N VAL A 394 6.83 -5.95 6.21
CA VAL A 394 5.94 -6.04 7.37
C VAL A 394 4.51 -6.25 6.92
N LEU A 395 3.88 -7.29 7.46
CA LEU A 395 2.46 -7.59 7.24
C LEU A 395 1.60 -6.93 8.32
N SER A 396 2.08 -6.84 9.56
CA SER A 396 1.31 -6.26 10.66
C SER A 396 2.16 -5.62 11.76
N LEU A 397 1.67 -4.50 12.30
CA LEU A 397 2.24 -3.77 13.43
C LEU A 397 1.46 -4.03 14.73
N PRO A 398 2.03 -3.79 15.92
CA PRO A 398 1.30 -3.92 17.17
C PRO A 398 0.05 -3.05 17.21
N MET A 399 -1.03 -3.57 17.78
CA MET A 399 -2.28 -2.84 17.88
C MET A 399 -2.15 -1.59 18.78
N PRO A 400 -2.50 -0.39 18.28
CA PRO A 400 -2.45 0.84 19.07
C PRO A 400 -3.29 0.72 20.34
N GLY A 401 -2.78 1.17 21.47
CA GLY A 401 -3.46 1.10 22.77
C GLY A 401 -3.25 -0.20 23.54
N ILE A 402 -2.71 -1.26 22.91
CA ILE A 402 -2.14 -2.39 23.64
C ILE A 402 -0.69 -2.03 24.00
N ARG A 403 -0.34 -2.15 25.28
CA ARG A 403 1.06 -2.07 25.75
C ARG A 403 1.58 -3.50 25.91
N PRO A 404 2.13 -4.13 24.86
CA PRO A 404 2.71 -5.45 24.99
C PRO A 404 3.96 -5.39 25.88
N PRO A 405 4.34 -6.50 26.53
CA PRO A 405 5.54 -6.55 27.37
C PRO A 405 6.84 -6.36 26.56
N ALA A 406 6.78 -6.59 25.25
CA ALA A 406 7.90 -6.44 24.33
C ALA A 406 7.38 -5.98 22.95
N VAL A 407 8.25 -5.35 22.17
CA VAL A 407 7.95 -4.98 20.79
C VAL A 407 7.76 -6.25 19.96
N SER A 408 6.73 -6.29 19.12
CA SER A 408 6.47 -7.39 18.19
C SER A 408 6.22 -6.87 16.78
N LEU A 409 6.57 -7.66 15.76
CA LEU A 409 6.34 -7.36 14.35
C LEU A 409 5.97 -8.65 13.63
N VAL A 410 4.95 -8.61 12.77
CA VAL A 410 4.66 -9.74 11.88
C VAL A 410 5.27 -9.46 10.52
N VAL A 411 6.27 -10.25 10.17
CA VAL A 411 7.08 -10.11 8.96
C VAL A 411 6.71 -11.19 7.96
N ARG A 412 6.63 -10.83 6.68
CA ARG A 412 6.38 -11.77 5.60
C ARG A 412 7.57 -12.70 5.41
N ARG A 413 7.29 -14.00 5.29
CA ARG A 413 8.24 -14.98 4.77
C ARG A 413 7.51 -15.91 3.81
N ALA A 414 7.80 -15.77 2.52
CA ALA A 414 7.01 -16.39 1.44
C ALA A 414 5.51 -16.04 1.61
N VAL A 415 4.67 -17.06 1.81
CA VAL A 415 3.21 -16.91 2.00
C VAL A 415 2.80 -16.72 3.47
N ASP A 416 3.70 -16.98 4.41
CA ASP A 416 3.40 -16.97 5.85
C ASP A 416 3.75 -15.60 6.49
N GLY A 417 3.08 -15.30 7.60
CA GLY A 417 3.43 -14.21 8.50
C GLY A 417 4.13 -14.72 9.75
N LEU A 418 5.39 -14.37 9.94
CA LEU A 418 6.15 -14.72 11.13
C LEU A 418 6.09 -13.62 12.18
N ASP A 419 5.58 -13.93 13.36
CA ASP A 419 5.56 -13.05 14.53
C ASP A 419 6.90 -13.10 15.25
N TYR A 420 7.64 -11.99 15.18
CA TYR A 420 8.88 -11.79 15.91
C TYR A 420 8.64 -10.88 17.10
N THR A 421 9.06 -11.34 18.27
CA THR A 421 9.11 -10.52 19.49
C THR A 421 10.56 -10.16 19.80
N LEU A 422 10.78 -8.89 20.14
CA LEU A 422 12.09 -8.38 20.54
C LEU A 422 12.41 -8.84 21.97
N LEU A 423 13.51 -9.57 22.14
CA LEU A 423 14.03 -9.96 23.45
C LEU A 423 15.20 -9.06 23.82
N THR A 424 15.07 -8.39 24.97
CA THR A 424 16.07 -7.45 25.49
C THR A 424 16.62 -7.95 26.82
N GLY A 425 17.52 -8.93 26.73
CA GLY A 425 18.14 -9.60 27.87
C GLY A 425 19.63 -9.26 28.01
N GLY A 426 19.96 -8.12 28.63
CA GLY A 426 21.32 -7.77 29.10
C GLY A 426 22.43 -7.64 28.04
N GLY A 427 22.09 -7.71 26.75
CA GLY A 427 23.01 -7.63 25.62
C GLY A 427 22.36 -6.98 24.40
N ALA A 428 22.87 -7.27 23.21
CA ALA A 428 22.25 -6.82 21.96
C ALA A 428 20.82 -7.38 21.84
N PRO A 429 19.83 -6.59 21.38
CA PRO A 429 18.49 -7.09 21.14
C PRO A 429 18.50 -8.25 20.15
N VAL A 430 17.68 -9.27 20.43
CA VAL A 430 17.49 -10.40 19.54
C VAL A 430 16.01 -10.53 19.19
N TRP A 431 15.70 -10.55 17.89
CA TRP A 431 14.37 -10.88 17.43
C TRP A 431 14.16 -12.39 17.54
N ALA A 432 13.24 -12.81 18.41
CA ALA A 432 12.85 -14.20 18.56
C ALA A 432 11.54 -14.47 17.82
N HIS A 433 11.55 -15.46 16.93
CA HIS A 433 10.32 -15.94 16.31
C HIS A 433 9.46 -16.64 17.37
N THR A 434 8.23 -16.16 17.55
CA THR A 434 7.30 -16.65 18.60
C THR A 434 6.11 -17.42 18.04
N ALA A 435 5.66 -17.07 16.83
CA ALA A 435 4.50 -17.69 16.21
C ALA A 435 4.49 -17.51 14.69
N THR A 436 3.81 -18.42 13.99
CA THR A 436 3.61 -18.36 12.54
C THR A 436 2.13 -18.33 12.19
N TYR A 437 1.70 -17.28 11.51
CA TYR A 437 0.40 -17.19 10.87
C TYR A 437 0.50 -17.77 9.46
N SER A 438 0.09 -19.04 9.31
CA SER A 438 0.15 -19.76 8.03
C SER A 438 -0.67 -19.05 6.95
N ALA A 439 -0.13 -18.94 5.74
CA ALA A 439 -0.74 -18.32 4.56
C ALA A 439 -1.24 -16.87 4.79
N LEU A 440 -0.72 -16.15 5.79
CA LEU A 440 -1.19 -14.80 6.09
C LEU A 440 -0.99 -13.86 4.90
N ALA A 441 0.16 -13.88 4.23
CA ALA A 441 0.43 -12.97 3.12
C ALA A 441 -0.58 -13.20 1.97
N PHE A 442 -0.86 -14.47 1.64
CA PHE A 442 -1.87 -14.85 0.65
C PHE A 442 -3.27 -14.37 1.05
N VAL A 443 -3.65 -14.53 2.32
CA VAL A 443 -4.95 -14.05 2.81
C VAL A 443 -5.05 -12.53 2.70
N LEU A 444 -3.99 -11.80 3.03
CA LEU A 444 -3.97 -10.34 2.91
C LEU A 444 -3.95 -9.87 1.44
N ALA A 445 -3.31 -10.63 0.53
CA ALA A 445 -3.31 -10.36 -0.91
C ALA A 445 -4.72 -10.33 -1.51
N SER A 446 -5.58 -11.24 -1.02
CA SER A 446 -6.97 -11.36 -1.48
C SER A 446 -7.93 -10.29 -0.92
N LYS A 447 -7.42 -9.24 -0.27
CA LYS A 447 -8.23 -8.17 0.33
C LYS A 447 -8.01 -6.89 -0.43
N GLU A 448 -9.10 -6.23 -0.77
CA GLU A 448 -9.02 -4.94 -1.41
C GLU A 448 -8.86 -3.84 -0.35
N ASP A 449 -8.19 -2.73 -0.69
CA ASP A 449 -8.14 -1.50 0.12
C ASP A 449 -7.92 -1.69 1.65
N MET A 450 -6.92 -2.50 2.01
CA MET A 450 -6.48 -2.66 3.40
C MET A 450 -5.77 -1.41 3.90
N ARG A 451 -6.39 -0.69 4.84
CA ARG A 451 -5.79 0.51 5.43
C ARG A 451 -4.91 0.21 6.63
N PHE A 452 -5.37 -0.71 7.48
CA PHE A 452 -4.72 -1.04 8.75
C PHE A 452 -4.58 -2.54 8.93
N THR A 453 -3.39 -2.98 9.34
CA THR A 453 -3.14 -4.38 9.71
C THR A 453 -2.42 -4.42 11.04
N TYR A 454 -3.15 -4.79 12.08
CA TYR A 454 -2.66 -4.79 13.46
C TYR A 454 -2.70 -6.16 14.09
N HIS A 455 -1.77 -6.46 14.98
CA HIS A 455 -1.78 -7.72 15.71
C HIS A 455 -1.83 -7.50 17.21
N ALA A 456 -2.51 -8.43 17.88
CA ALA A 456 -2.40 -8.66 19.31
C ALA A 456 -1.57 -9.93 19.49
N SER A 457 -0.24 -9.79 19.60
CA SER A 457 0.66 -10.95 19.64
C SER A 457 0.44 -11.79 20.90
N PRO A 458 0.47 -13.14 20.80
CA PRO A 458 0.47 -13.96 19.58
C PRO A 458 -0.95 -14.39 19.17
N GLN A 459 -1.99 -13.75 19.68
CA GLN A 459 -3.38 -14.23 19.62
C GLN A 459 -3.99 -14.11 18.22
N ALA A 460 -3.85 -12.94 17.60
CA ALA A 460 -4.51 -12.64 16.34
C ALA A 460 -3.89 -11.48 15.55
N VAL A 461 -4.01 -11.55 14.22
CA VAL A 461 -3.84 -10.44 13.28
C VAL A 461 -5.22 -9.97 12.83
N LEU A 462 -5.44 -8.67 12.78
CA LEU A 462 -6.67 -8.03 12.34
C LEU A 462 -6.35 -7.14 11.14
N ALA A 463 -6.95 -7.45 10.00
CA ALA A 463 -6.89 -6.65 8.79
C ALA A 463 -8.19 -5.87 8.63
N PHE A 464 -8.08 -4.55 8.53
CA PHE A 464 -9.21 -3.63 8.40
C PHE A 464 -9.27 -3.13 6.95
N GLU A 465 -10.33 -3.54 6.26
CA GLU A 465 -10.66 -3.15 4.90
C GLU A 465 -11.68 -2.00 4.94
N SER A 466 -11.40 -0.95 4.16
CA SER A 466 -12.39 0.09 3.89
C SER A 466 -13.25 -0.33 2.70
N SER A 467 -14.54 -0.01 2.77
CA SER A 467 -15.43 -0.36 1.66
C SER A 467 -15.36 0.65 0.53
N LYS A 468 -15.46 0.15 -0.70
CA LYS A 468 -15.80 0.93 -1.89
C LYS A 468 -17.32 0.87 -2.10
N GLY A 469 -18.04 1.93 -1.76
CA GLY A 469 -19.48 2.08 -2.03
C GLY A 469 -20.39 1.84 -0.81
N ASN A 470 -21.65 1.45 -1.04
CA ASN A 470 -22.68 1.32 0.00
C ASN A 470 -22.55 0.08 0.91
N TYR A 471 -21.52 -0.75 0.72
CA TYR A 471 -21.24 -1.87 1.60
C TYR A 471 -20.44 -1.36 2.81
N GLY A 472 -20.60 -1.93 4.00
CA GLY A 472 -19.81 -1.51 5.18
C GLY A 472 -18.36 -1.99 5.07
N GLY A 473 -17.43 -1.37 5.81
CA GLY A 473 -16.08 -1.89 5.93
C GLY A 473 -16.06 -3.28 6.59
N HIS A 474 -14.96 -4.02 6.46
CA HIS A 474 -14.82 -5.34 7.06
C HIS A 474 -13.55 -5.43 7.90
N VAL A 475 -13.61 -6.20 8.99
CA VAL A 475 -12.43 -6.65 9.70
C VAL A 475 -12.29 -8.17 9.58
N TYR A 476 -11.13 -8.58 9.10
CA TYR A 476 -10.73 -9.98 9.00
C TYR A 476 -9.83 -10.31 10.17
N ILE A 477 -10.25 -11.26 11.00
CA ILE A 477 -9.53 -11.66 12.20
C ILE A 477 -8.89 -13.01 11.93
N TYR A 478 -7.56 -12.99 11.83
CA TYR A 478 -6.72 -14.14 11.60
C TYR A 478 -6.09 -14.63 12.91
N ARG A 479 -6.47 -15.79 13.42
CA ARG A 479 -5.95 -16.38 14.67
C ARG A 479 -4.92 -17.46 14.39
N LEU A 480 -4.07 -17.72 15.39
CA LEU A 480 -3.19 -18.89 15.37
C LEU A 480 -3.96 -20.19 15.55
N ALA A 481 -3.53 -21.23 14.83
CA ALA A 481 -3.91 -22.61 15.13
C ALA A 481 -3.23 -23.06 16.41
N LYS A 482 -3.92 -23.83 17.26
CA LYS A 482 -3.25 -24.45 18.41
C LYS A 482 -2.34 -25.58 17.91
N PRO A 483 -1.30 -25.95 18.67
CA PRO A 483 -0.45 -27.08 18.31
C PRO A 483 -1.27 -28.35 18.06
N GLY A 484 -1.15 -28.92 16.86
CA GLY A 484 -1.88 -30.12 16.44
C GLY A 484 -3.23 -29.88 15.75
N GLU A 485 -3.70 -28.63 15.66
CA GLU A 485 -4.88 -28.28 14.86
C GLU A 485 -4.49 -28.01 13.40
N LEU A 486 -5.22 -28.60 12.45
CA LEU A 486 -5.04 -28.36 11.01
C LEU A 486 -5.66 -27.04 10.54
N HIS A 487 -6.60 -26.48 11.32
CA HIS A 487 -7.34 -25.29 10.98
C HIS A 487 -7.38 -24.33 12.16
N ALA A 488 -7.19 -23.05 11.88
CA ALA A 488 -7.31 -21.97 12.85
C ALA A 488 -8.69 -21.29 12.77
N LYS A 489 -9.14 -20.73 13.90
CA LYS A 489 -10.44 -20.03 13.98
C LYS A 489 -10.35 -18.63 13.35
N GLN A 490 -10.83 -18.51 12.12
CA GLN A 490 -10.94 -17.23 11.42
C GLN A 490 -12.33 -16.62 11.57
N ALA A 491 -12.43 -15.29 11.54
CA ALA A 491 -13.70 -14.58 11.59
C ALA A 491 -13.66 -13.34 10.70
N ILE A 492 -14.81 -13.00 10.13
CA ILE A 492 -15.04 -11.75 9.39
C ILE A 492 -16.17 -11.03 10.10
N LEU A 493 -15.97 -9.75 10.40
CA LEU A 493 -17.01 -8.91 11.01
C LEU A 493 -17.20 -7.66 10.14
N SER A 494 -18.45 -7.28 9.93
CA SER A 494 -18.78 -6.00 9.29
C SER A 494 -18.60 -4.85 10.29
N LEU A 495 -17.91 -3.82 9.85
CA LEU A 495 -17.74 -2.54 10.55
C LEU A 495 -18.93 -1.65 10.17
N GLY A 496 -20.04 -1.83 10.88
CA GLY A 496 -21.30 -1.13 10.60
C GLY A 496 -22.16 -1.84 9.54
N ASP A 497 -23.23 -1.18 9.13
CA ASP A 497 -24.22 -1.67 8.16
C ASP A 497 -24.04 -1.10 6.74
N GLY A 498 -22.98 -0.32 6.52
CA GLY A 498 -22.76 0.45 5.28
C GLY A 498 -22.77 1.97 5.49
N SER A 499 -23.41 2.47 6.57
CA SER A 499 -23.45 3.91 6.87
C SER A 499 -22.13 4.47 7.40
N ALA A 500 -21.33 3.64 8.08
CA ALA A 500 -20.19 4.10 8.87
C ALA A 500 -19.08 4.79 8.03
N GLY A 501 -18.99 4.48 6.73
CA GLY A 501 -17.97 4.98 5.82
C GLY A 501 -16.61 4.31 6.02
N SER A 502 -15.55 4.92 5.47
CA SER A 502 -14.19 4.36 5.51
C SER A 502 -13.62 4.32 6.93
N VAL A 503 -12.73 3.36 7.21
CA VAL A 503 -12.00 3.31 8.48
C VAL A 503 -10.90 4.37 8.46
N LEU A 504 -10.92 5.27 9.44
CA LEU A 504 -9.96 6.36 9.60
C LEU A 504 -8.91 6.06 10.67
N GLY A 505 -9.23 5.23 11.66
CA GLY A 505 -8.29 4.84 12.71
C GLY A 505 -8.77 3.67 13.53
N VAL A 506 -7.83 2.96 14.15
CA VAL A 506 -8.11 1.82 15.02
C VAL A 506 -7.27 1.94 16.28
N GLY A 507 -7.87 1.63 17.43
CA GLY A 507 -7.16 1.53 18.70
C GLY A 507 -7.84 0.56 19.65
N VAL A 508 -7.17 0.23 20.74
CA VAL A 508 -7.70 -0.61 21.81
C VAL A 508 -7.78 0.19 23.09
N LEU A 509 -8.92 0.04 23.77
CA LEU A 509 -9.13 0.55 25.11
C LEU A 509 -9.42 -0.62 26.05
N ARG A 510 -8.89 -0.56 27.27
CA ARG A 510 -9.25 -1.51 28.33
C ARG A 510 -10.47 -1.00 29.07
N SER A 511 -11.59 -1.71 28.95
CA SER A 511 -12.78 -1.49 29.76
C SER A 511 -12.82 -2.55 30.86
N GLY A 512 -12.31 -2.20 32.05
CA GLY A 512 -12.07 -3.16 33.12
C GLY A 512 -10.98 -4.17 32.74
N GLN A 513 -11.29 -5.47 32.77
CA GLN A 513 -10.36 -6.55 32.39
C GLN A 513 -10.42 -6.93 30.91
N GLN A 514 -11.38 -6.39 30.14
CA GLN A 514 -11.58 -6.81 28.75
C GLN A 514 -11.04 -5.76 27.77
N PRO A 515 -10.20 -6.17 26.79
CA PRO A 515 -9.81 -5.28 25.71
C PRO A 515 -10.99 -5.07 24.76
N VAL A 516 -11.23 -3.81 24.39
CA VAL A 516 -12.26 -3.39 23.45
C VAL A 516 -11.54 -2.72 22.28
N VAL A 517 -11.78 -3.21 21.07
CA VAL A 517 -11.26 -2.59 19.85
C VAL A 517 -12.23 -1.50 19.41
N LEU A 518 -11.70 -0.30 19.17
CA LEU A 518 -12.42 0.86 18.69
C LEU A 518 -11.97 1.15 17.26
N CYS A 519 -12.92 1.28 16.35
CA CYS A 519 -12.67 1.69 14.97
C CYS A 519 -13.37 3.02 14.74
N LEU A 520 -12.58 4.06 14.51
CA LEU A 520 -13.07 5.35 14.06
C LEU A 520 -13.34 5.25 12.56
N CYS A 521 -14.61 5.36 12.17
CA CYS A 521 -15.03 5.47 10.79
C CYS A 521 -15.44 6.92 10.50
N GLU A 522 -15.68 7.25 9.23
CA GLU A 522 -16.03 8.62 8.80
C GLU A 522 -17.28 9.18 9.48
N GLN A 523 -18.28 8.35 9.73
CA GLN A 523 -19.59 8.78 10.25
C GLN A 523 -19.88 8.23 11.65
N GLU A 524 -19.20 7.15 12.06
CA GLU A 524 -19.53 6.40 13.28
C GLU A 524 -18.29 5.89 14.01
N LEU A 525 -18.42 5.66 15.32
CA LEU A 525 -17.42 4.96 16.11
C LEU A 525 -17.91 3.53 16.39
N VAL A 526 -17.26 2.55 15.77
CA VAL A 526 -17.60 1.14 15.94
C VAL A 526 -16.84 0.55 17.12
N VAL A 527 -17.57 -0.10 18.03
CA VAL A 527 -17.03 -0.67 19.27
C VAL A 527 -17.13 -2.20 19.23
N MET A 528 -16.00 -2.87 19.10
CA MET A 528 -15.94 -4.33 19.04
C MET A 528 -15.45 -4.91 20.37
N ARG A 529 -16.29 -5.71 21.01
CA ARG A 529 -16.02 -6.35 22.31
C ARG A 529 -15.73 -7.84 22.12
N ASN A 530 -14.87 -8.38 22.98
CA ASN A 530 -14.52 -9.82 23.01
C ASN A 530 -13.91 -10.38 21.72
N ILE A 531 -13.23 -9.54 20.93
CA ILE A 531 -12.61 -9.98 19.68
C ILE A 531 -11.24 -10.64 19.89
N LEU A 532 -10.48 -10.12 20.85
CA LEU A 532 -9.11 -10.54 21.17
C LEU A 532 -9.05 -11.65 22.25
N ASN A 533 -10.19 -12.21 22.66
CA ASN A 533 -10.27 -13.25 23.68
C ASN A 533 -10.20 -14.66 23.10
#